data_AF-A0A1A0DMU2-F1
#
_entry.id   AF-A0A1A0DMU2-F1
#
_cell.length_a   1.000
_cell.length_b   1.000
_cell.length_c   1.000
_cell.angle_alpha   90.00
_cell.angle_beta   90.00
_cell.angle_gamma   90.00
#
_symmetry.space_group_name_H-M   'P 1'
#
loop_
_entity.id
_entity.type
_entity.pdbx_description
1 polymer ?
#
loop_
_entity_poly.entity_id
_entity_poly.type
_entity_poly.pdbx_seq_one_letter_code
_entity_poly.pdbx_strand_id
1 'polypeptide(L)'
;MVVGDAEHFHYRSSKYITEFFEDCDLEYVHQGETRSIWVAEKIAEILAMPSASPVAMPDPFVHVIRRLLDRSEGVNDDAERSLALASLNTVLAREGWSAFYDEHGIGQIKHIATNTIAQMANPHRPFTPSELQRRDQLIGYLNRCSEDELIEDVLLPLFRQLGFHRITAAGHKDKALEYGKDVWMKYTLPTLHVLYFGIQAKKGKLDASGISTRNVAEIYTQLTMMLGHEIFDPETNRRVLVDHAFIVAGGEITKQARNWIGNKLDASKRSQVMFMDRDDILNLFVVTNLPLPNGALPPTSSWNVEDVSF
;
A
#
# COMPACT_ATOMS: atom_id res chain seq x y z
N MET A 1 3.28 25.09 -16.51
CA MET A 1 3.96 23.79 -16.66
C MET A 1 3.16 22.85 -17.54
N VAL A 2 1.98 22.37 -17.11
CA VAL A 2 1.14 21.44 -17.92
C VAL A 2 0.77 22.00 -19.30
N VAL A 3 0.27 23.24 -19.39
CA VAL A 3 -0.02 23.89 -20.70
C VAL A 3 1.21 24.21 -21.54
N GLY A 4 2.42 24.11 -20.96
CA GLY A 4 3.68 24.38 -21.65
C GLY A 4 4.06 25.85 -21.80
N ASP A 5 3.36 26.78 -21.14
CA ASP A 5 3.71 28.21 -21.15
C ASP A 5 4.89 28.54 -20.19
N ALA A 6 5.44 27.55 -19.49
CA ALA A 6 6.59 27.71 -18.59
C ALA A 6 7.86 27.19 -19.28
N GLU A 7 9.01 27.78 -18.94
CA GLU A 7 10.31 27.34 -19.48
C GLU A 7 10.56 25.84 -19.23
N HIS A 8 11.18 25.19 -20.21
CA HIS A 8 11.48 23.75 -20.23
C HIS A 8 10.27 22.80 -20.30
N PHE A 9 9.06 23.32 -20.52
CA PHE A 9 7.86 22.50 -20.74
C PHE A 9 7.35 22.62 -22.18
N HIS A 10 6.92 21.50 -22.76
CA HIS A 10 6.39 21.47 -24.11
C HIS A 10 5.05 22.20 -24.21
N TYR A 11 4.94 23.13 -25.16
CA TYR A 11 3.71 23.87 -25.44
C TYR A 11 2.58 22.93 -25.86
N ARG A 12 1.44 22.96 -25.15
CA ARG A 12 0.27 22.14 -25.46
C ARG A 12 -0.91 22.99 -25.92
N SER A 13 -1.35 22.79 -27.16
CA SER A 13 -2.61 23.35 -27.68
C SER A 13 -3.83 22.63 -27.08
N SER A 14 -5.05 23.10 -27.37
CA SER A 14 -6.30 22.48 -26.88
C SER A 14 -6.32 20.95 -27.07
N LYS A 15 -5.95 20.46 -28.26
CA LYS A 15 -5.91 19.02 -28.56
C LYS A 15 -4.90 18.30 -27.67
N TYR A 16 -3.69 18.83 -27.54
CA TYR A 16 -2.62 18.23 -26.76
C TYR A 16 -2.84 18.32 -25.25
N ILE A 17 -3.64 19.27 -24.77
CA ILE A 17 -4.07 19.31 -23.37
C ILE A 17 -5.05 18.16 -23.09
N THR A 18 -6.02 17.93 -23.97
CA THR A 18 -6.93 16.78 -23.86
C THR A 18 -6.14 15.46 -23.88
N GLU A 19 -5.24 15.27 -24.85
CA GLU A 19 -4.38 14.07 -24.94
C GLU A 19 -3.52 13.90 -23.68
N PHE A 20 -2.98 14.99 -23.12
CA PHE A 20 -2.20 14.92 -21.88
C PHE A 20 -3.01 14.37 -20.69
N PHE A 21 -4.28 14.79 -20.54
CA PHE A 21 -5.13 14.28 -19.47
C PHE A 21 -5.59 12.84 -19.75
N GLU A 22 -5.86 12.50 -21.01
CA GLU A 22 -6.15 11.13 -21.42
C GLU A 22 -4.98 10.18 -21.11
N ASP A 23 -3.74 10.58 -21.40
CA ASP A 23 -2.51 9.86 -21.03
C ASP A 23 -2.33 9.70 -19.50
N CYS A 24 -3.01 10.54 -18.70
CA CYS A 24 -3.03 10.46 -17.25
C CYS A 24 -4.24 9.68 -16.71
N ASP A 25 -4.97 8.96 -17.58
CA ASP A 25 -6.22 8.25 -17.28
C ASP A 25 -7.34 9.18 -16.77
N LEU A 26 -7.37 10.43 -17.26
CA LEU A 26 -8.36 11.45 -16.90
C LEU A 26 -9.16 11.90 -18.14
N GLU A 27 -10.47 11.66 -18.13
CA GLU A 27 -11.38 11.96 -19.25
C GLU A 27 -11.73 13.47 -19.38
N TYR A 28 -10.76 14.37 -19.18
CA TYR A 28 -10.95 15.80 -19.30
C TYR A 28 -10.74 16.28 -20.74
N VAL A 29 -11.79 16.88 -21.32
CA VAL A 29 -11.75 17.43 -22.69
C VAL A 29 -11.76 18.94 -22.65
N HIS A 30 -10.72 19.58 -23.20
CA HIS A 30 -10.66 21.03 -23.36
C HIS A 30 -11.53 21.48 -24.55
N GLN A 31 -12.45 22.43 -24.33
CA GLN A 31 -13.50 22.82 -25.29
C GLN A 31 -13.33 24.24 -25.84
N GLY A 32 -12.16 24.85 -25.65
CA GLY A 32 -11.83 26.18 -26.18
C GLY A 32 -11.80 27.28 -25.11
N GLU A 33 -11.84 26.91 -23.83
CA GLU A 33 -11.59 27.80 -22.71
C GLU A 33 -10.14 28.35 -22.73
N THR A 34 -9.84 29.26 -21.81
CA THR A 34 -8.46 29.73 -21.64
C THR A 34 -7.60 28.62 -21.04
N ARG A 35 -6.68 28.07 -21.84
CA ARG A 35 -5.83 26.91 -21.50
C ARG A 35 -5.30 26.91 -20.06
N SER A 36 -4.63 28.00 -19.67
CA SER A 36 -4.00 28.08 -18.34
C SER A 36 -5.00 28.09 -17.19
N ILE A 37 -6.15 28.76 -17.37
CA ILE A 37 -7.22 28.83 -16.38
C ILE A 37 -7.90 27.47 -16.25
N TRP A 38 -8.29 26.89 -17.38
CA TRP A 38 -8.96 25.59 -17.40
C TRP A 38 -8.09 24.49 -16.80
N VAL A 39 -6.80 24.43 -17.16
CA VAL A 39 -5.88 23.45 -16.57
C VAL A 39 -5.70 23.68 -15.07
N ALA A 40 -5.63 24.94 -14.60
CA ALA A 40 -5.54 25.22 -13.17
C ALA A 40 -6.78 24.72 -12.40
N GLU A 41 -7.98 24.89 -12.96
CA GLU A 41 -9.23 24.36 -12.40
C GLU A 41 -9.20 22.82 -12.32
N LYS A 42 -8.77 22.14 -13.40
CA LYS A 42 -8.69 20.67 -13.41
C LYS A 42 -7.64 20.13 -12.44
N ILE A 43 -6.50 20.81 -12.30
CA ILE A 43 -5.51 20.45 -11.29
C ILE A 43 -6.05 20.66 -9.87
N ALA A 44 -6.83 21.71 -9.62
CA ALA A 44 -7.48 21.92 -8.34
C ALA A 44 -8.53 20.84 -8.04
N GLU A 45 -9.31 20.41 -9.04
CA GLU A 45 -10.23 19.27 -8.92
C GLU A 45 -9.48 17.98 -8.57
N ILE A 46 -8.37 17.69 -9.26
CA ILE A 46 -7.52 16.51 -9.00
C ILE A 46 -6.94 16.53 -7.59
N LEU A 47 -6.45 17.68 -7.11
CA LEU A 47 -5.90 17.82 -5.76
C LEU A 47 -6.96 17.69 -4.66
N ALA A 48 -8.23 17.98 -4.98
CA ALA A 48 -9.36 17.79 -4.08
C ALA A 48 -9.90 16.35 -4.08
N MET A 49 -9.40 15.47 -4.95
CA MET A 49 -9.82 14.06 -4.97
C MET A 49 -9.36 13.34 -3.70
N PRO A 50 -10.08 12.28 -3.27
CA PRO A 50 -9.67 11.46 -2.14
C PRO A 50 -8.26 10.89 -2.34
N SER A 51 -7.44 10.96 -1.30
CA SER A 51 -6.13 10.32 -1.24
C SER A 51 -6.10 9.21 -0.18
N ALA A 52 -5.13 8.30 -0.27
CA ALA A 52 -4.99 7.18 0.66
C ALA A 52 -4.75 7.60 2.12
N SER A 53 -4.31 8.84 2.35
CA SER A 53 -4.03 9.40 3.67
C SER A 53 -4.11 10.93 3.61
N PRO A 54 -4.46 11.63 4.71
CA PRO A 54 -4.44 13.10 4.78
C PRO A 54 -3.08 13.74 4.41
N VAL A 55 -1.99 12.97 4.42
CA VAL A 55 -0.64 13.42 4.08
C VAL A 55 -0.17 12.86 2.73
N ALA A 56 -1.00 12.09 2.02
CA ALA A 56 -0.69 11.53 0.71
C ALA A 56 -1.28 12.37 -0.42
N MET A 57 -0.52 12.50 -1.51
CA MET A 57 -1.01 13.09 -2.76
C MET A 57 -2.03 12.15 -3.43
N PRO A 58 -3.09 12.67 -4.06
CA PRO A 58 -4.00 11.86 -4.85
C PRO A 58 -3.28 11.15 -6.00
N ASP A 59 -3.63 9.89 -6.24
CA ASP A 59 -3.03 9.06 -7.30
C ASP A 59 -3.10 9.74 -8.69
N PRO A 60 -4.21 10.39 -9.10
CA PRO A 60 -4.26 11.08 -10.39
C PRO A 60 -3.28 12.25 -10.48
N PHE A 61 -2.97 12.90 -9.36
CA PHE A 61 -1.93 13.94 -9.36
C PHE A 61 -0.54 13.35 -9.56
N VAL A 62 -0.26 12.16 -9.00
CA VAL A 62 1.01 11.45 -9.24
C VAL A 62 1.16 11.10 -10.72
N HIS A 63 0.08 10.70 -11.40
CA HIS A 63 0.09 10.49 -12.86
C HIS A 63 0.40 11.75 -13.64
N VAL A 64 -0.22 12.88 -13.28
CA VAL A 64 0.07 14.18 -13.90
C VAL A 64 1.55 14.52 -13.75
N ILE A 65 2.15 14.34 -12.56
CA ILE A 65 3.57 14.60 -12.35
C ILE A 65 4.45 13.65 -13.17
N ARG A 66 4.11 12.36 -13.24
CA ARG A 66 4.83 11.36 -14.05
C ARG A 66 4.83 11.72 -15.53
N ARG A 67 3.65 12.00 -16.09
CA ARG A 67 3.52 12.40 -17.50
C ARG A 67 4.20 13.73 -17.75
N LEU A 68 4.03 14.69 -16.85
CA LEU A 68 4.70 15.98 -16.91
C LEU A 68 6.21 15.86 -16.81
N LEU A 69 6.77 14.79 -16.23
CA LEU A 69 8.18 14.45 -16.09
C LEU A 69 8.71 13.44 -17.11
N ASP A 70 7.91 13.04 -18.08
CA ASP A 70 8.29 12.06 -19.10
C ASP A 70 9.45 12.57 -19.97
N ARG A 71 10.56 11.83 -19.97
CA ARG A 71 11.79 12.15 -20.72
C ARG A 71 11.59 12.19 -22.22
N SER A 72 10.59 11.49 -22.76
CA SER A 72 10.26 11.54 -24.18
C SER A 72 9.82 12.94 -24.63
N GLU A 73 9.42 13.81 -23.69
CA GLU A 73 9.07 15.20 -23.96
C GLU A 73 10.22 16.19 -23.72
N GLY A 74 11.48 15.72 -23.64
CA GLY A 74 12.63 16.61 -23.57
C GLY A 74 12.63 17.61 -24.73
N VAL A 75 12.72 18.91 -24.42
CA VAL A 75 12.76 19.99 -25.41
C VAL A 75 14.11 20.69 -25.31
N ASN A 76 14.76 20.95 -26.46
CA ASN A 76 16.03 21.67 -26.55
C ASN A 76 17.16 21.04 -25.71
N ASP A 77 17.91 21.87 -24.97
CA ASP A 77 19.07 21.50 -24.13
C ASP A 77 18.69 20.75 -22.83
N ASP A 78 17.44 20.31 -22.68
CA ASP A 78 16.96 19.59 -21.49
C ASP A 78 16.43 18.19 -21.83
N ALA A 79 17.22 17.42 -22.59
CA ALA A 79 16.87 16.05 -22.99
C ALA A 79 16.62 15.11 -21.79
N GLU A 80 17.38 15.29 -20.70
CA GLU A 80 17.19 14.55 -19.44
C GLU A 80 16.11 15.17 -18.53
N ARG A 81 15.53 16.29 -18.95
CA ARG A 81 14.50 17.05 -18.24
C ARG A 81 14.84 17.48 -16.82
N SER A 82 16.14 17.67 -16.60
CA SER A 82 16.72 18.16 -15.36
C SER A 82 16.28 19.59 -15.01
N LEU A 83 16.14 20.47 -16.01
CA LEU A 83 15.72 21.86 -15.82
C LEU A 83 14.20 21.93 -15.55
N ALA A 84 13.42 21.14 -16.28
CA ALA A 84 11.98 20.97 -16.01
C ALA A 84 11.74 20.44 -14.58
N LEU A 85 12.54 19.46 -14.14
CA LEU A 85 12.47 18.92 -12.77
C LEU A 85 12.80 20.00 -11.72
N ALA A 86 13.85 20.80 -11.94
CA ALA A 86 14.22 21.89 -11.04
C ALA A 86 13.12 22.97 -10.95
N SER A 87 12.52 23.33 -12.10
CA SER A 87 11.41 24.27 -12.19
C SER A 87 10.18 23.76 -11.41
N LEU A 88 9.82 22.49 -11.59
CA LEU A 88 8.73 21.84 -10.86
C LEU A 88 8.96 21.82 -9.34
N ASN A 89 10.18 21.46 -8.91
CA ASN A 89 10.54 21.40 -7.50
C ASN A 89 10.49 22.76 -6.80
N THR A 90 10.65 23.86 -7.53
CA THR A 90 10.50 25.22 -6.97
C THR A 90 9.08 25.48 -6.45
N VAL A 91 8.08 24.89 -7.11
CA VAL A 91 6.67 24.98 -6.70
C VAL A 91 6.36 23.95 -5.62
N LEU A 92 6.70 22.68 -5.85
CA LEU A 92 6.39 21.59 -4.92
C LEU A 92 7.02 21.78 -3.53
N ALA A 93 8.23 22.34 -3.46
CA ALA A 93 8.93 22.53 -2.20
C ALA A 93 8.20 23.48 -1.24
N ARG A 94 7.40 24.41 -1.76
CA ARG A 94 6.58 25.33 -0.95
C ARG A 94 5.47 24.59 -0.20
N GLU A 95 5.02 23.47 -0.76
CA GLU A 95 3.99 22.61 -0.20
C GLU A 95 4.59 21.38 0.52
N GLY A 96 5.92 21.33 0.72
CA GLY A 96 6.59 20.22 1.40
C GLY A 96 6.86 18.98 0.55
N TRP A 97 6.75 19.08 -0.77
CA TRP A 97 6.96 17.96 -1.71
C TRP A 97 8.18 18.17 -2.60
N SER A 98 8.76 17.08 -3.09
CA SER A 98 9.81 17.10 -4.09
C SER A 98 9.65 15.96 -5.08
N ALA A 99 9.77 16.26 -6.36
CA ALA A 99 9.87 15.29 -7.44
C ALA A 99 11.33 14.90 -7.71
N PHE A 100 11.56 13.66 -8.14
CA PHE A 100 12.86 13.12 -8.51
C PHE A 100 12.71 12.02 -9.58
N TYR A 101 13.79 11.69 -10.29
CA TYR A 101 13.84 10.51 -11.16
C TYR A 101 14.31 9.29 -10.38
N ASP A 102 13.62 8.16 -10.52
CA ASP A 102 14.07 6.88 -9.99
C ASP A 102 15.17 6.24 -10.86
N GLU A 103 15.63 5.04 -10.47
CA GLU A 103 16.68 4.28 -11.18
C GLU A 103 16.32 3.95 -12.64
N HIS A 104 15.04 4.04 -13.01
CA HIS A 104 14.54 3.80 -14.35
C HIS A 104 14.26 5.10 -15.13
N GLY A 105 14.57 6.26 -14.53
CA GLY A 105 14.31 7.56 -15.15
C GLY A 105 12.84 7.96 -15.14
N ILE A 106 12.00 7.35 -14.27
CA ILE A 106 10.59 7.69 -14.12
C ILE A 106 10.44 8.76 -13.03
N GLY A 107 9.63 9.79 -13.29
CA GLY A 107 9.33 10.83 -12.32
C GLY A 107 8.53 10.28 -11.14
N GLN A 108 9.07 10.44 -9.93
CA GLN A 108 8.40 10.12 -8.66
C GLN A 108 8.26 11.39 -7.84
N ILE A 109 7.33 11.41 -6.89
CA ILE A 109 7.16 12.50 -5.94
C ILE A 109 7.26 11.96 -4.51
N LYS A 110 7.90 12.72 -3.62
CA LYS A 110 8.06 12.38 -2.22
C LYS A 110 7.84 13.57 -1.31
N HIS A 111 7.40 13.30 -0.08
CA HIS A 111 7.29 14.31 0.95
C HIS A 111 8.67 14.60 1.54
N ILE A 112 9.06 15.88 1.66
CA ILE A 112 10.41 16.30 2.03
C ILE A 112 10.74 15.89 3.47
N ALA A 113 9.82 16.10 4.42
CA ALA A 113 10.10 15.87 5.83
C ALA A 113 10.16 14.40 6.22
N THR A 114 9.33 13.55 5.58
CA THR A 114 9.20 12.12 5.92
C THR A 114 9.91 11.21 4.91
N ASN A 115 10.38 11.76 3.79
CA ASN A 115 10.94 11.01 2.66
C ASN A 115 10.00 9.92 2.10
N THR A 116 8.69 10.04 2.37
CA THR A 116 7.66 9.10 1.91
C THR A 116 7.36 9.36 0.45
N ILE A 117 7.50 8.34 -0.40
CA ILE A 117 7.19 8.43 -1.84
C ILE A 117 5.68 8.31 -2.00
N ALA A 118 5.05 9.22 -2.75
CA ALA A 118 3.66 9.04 -3.15
C ALA A 118 3.63 8.00 -4.28
N GLN A 119 3.46 6.74 -3.90
CA GLN A 119 3.23 5.65 -4.84
C GLN A 119 1.74 5.32 -4.87
N MET A 120 1.23 5.13 -6.09
CA MET A 120 -0.03 4.44 -6.29
C MET A 120 0.12 3.00 -5.83
N ALA A 121 -0.67 2.60 -4.84
CA ALA A 121 -0.60 1.25 -4.33
C ALA A 121 -1.40 0.27 -5.21
N ASN A 122 -0.93 -0.01 -6.44
CA ASN A 122 -1.50 -1.09 -7.26
C ASN A 122 -0.68 -2.39 -7.11
N PRO A 123 -1.11 -3.36 -6.28
CA PRO A 123 -0.41 -4.64 -6.06
C PRO A 123 -0.34 -5.53 -7.31
N HIS A 124 -1.09 -5.23 -8.37
CA HIS A 124 -1.12 -6.03 -9.60
C HIS A 124 -0.26 -5.47 -10.75
N ARG A 125 0.51 -4.40 -10.51
CA ARG A 125 1.42 -3.87 -11.53
C ARG A 125 2.67 -4.76 -11.68
N PRO A 126 3.33 -4.78 -12.85
CA PRO A 126 4.66 -5.38 -13.00
C PRO A 126 5.69 -4.71 -12.07
N PHE A 127 6.53 -5.51 -11.42
CA PHE A 127 7.58 -5.02 -10.52
C PHE A 127 8.86 -4.65 -11.25
N THR A 128 9.56 -3.65 -10.73
CA THR A 128 10.92 -3.29 -11.12
C THR A 128 11.94 -4.34 -10.65
N PRO A 129 13.16 -4.40 -11.23
CA PRO A 129 14.20 -5.33 -10.79
C PRO A 129 14.58 -5.19 -9.30
N SER A 130 14.60 -3.98 -8.76
CA SER A 130 14.90 -3.72 -7.34
C SER A 130 13.74 -4.12 -6.42
N GLU A 131 12.49 -3.92 -6.85
CA GLU A 131 11.30 -4.44 -6.18
C GLU A 131 11.25 -5.97 -6.19
N LEU A 132 11.65 -6.61 -7.29
CA LEU A 132 11.78 -8.08 -7.37
C LEU A 132 12.83 -8.60 -6.39
N GLN A 133 13.98 -7.93 -6.27
CA GLN A 133 15.00 -8.28 -5.30
C GLN A 133 14.49 -8.18 -3.85
N ARG A 134 13.73 -7.12 -3.53
CA ARG A 134 13.09 -6.96 -2.21
C ARG A 134 12.03 -8.03 -1.97
N ARG A 135 11.23 -8.35 -2.99
CA ARG A 135 10.27 -9.45 -2.95
C ARG A 135 10.96 -10.78 -2.63
N ASP A 136 12.08 -11.07 -3.27
CA ASP A 136 12.86 -12.29 -3.03
C ASP A 136 13.46 -12.35 -1.62
N GLN A 137 13.94 -11.22 -1.10
CA GLN A 137 14.42 -11.11 0.28
C GLN A 137 13.30 -11.38 1.29
N LEU A 138 12.10 -10.81 1.04
CA LEU A 138 10.93 -11.05 1.87
C LEU A 138 10.43 -12.49 1.76
N ILE A 139 10.47 -13.10 0.57
CA ILE A 139 10.20 -14.53 0.37
C ILE A 139 11.13 -15.38 1.24
N GLY A 140 12.42 -15.06 1.26
CA GLY A 140 13.42 -15.74 2.08
C GLY A 140 13.11 -15.63 3.59
N TYR A 141 12.62 -14.47 4.04
CA TYR A 141 12.20 -14.24 5.41
C TYR A 141 10.91 -15.01 5.76
N LEU A 142 9.86 -14.93 4.94
CA LEU A 142 8.59 -15.63 5.17
C LEU A 142 8.73 -17.15 5.28
N ASN A 143 9.75 -17.73 4.62
CA ASN A 143 10.05 -19.16 4.76
C ASN A 143 10.56 -19.53 6.16
N ARG A 144 11.32 -18.64 6.80
CA ARG A 144 11.94 -18.89 8.12
C ARG A 144 11.12 -18.36 9.30
N CYS A 145 10.37 -17.26 9.12
CA CYS A 145 9.75 -16.54 10.22
C CYS A 145 8.74 -17.39 11.00
N SER A 146 8.56 -17.13 12.29
CA SER A 146 7.49 -17.72 13.11
C SER A 146 6.11 -17.11 12.78
N GLU A 147 5.04 -17.63 13.38
CA GLU A 147 3.70 -17.03 13.26
C GLU A 147 3.64 -15.67 13.96
N ASP A 148 4.29 -15.54 15.12
CA ASP A 148 4.40 -14.28 15.85
C ASP A 148 5.21 -13.25 15.04
N GLU A 149 6.33 -13.66 14.44
CA GLU A 149 7.15 -12.81 13.57
C GLU A 149 6.39 -12.39 12.29
N LEU A 150 5.59 -13.29 11.70
CA LEU A 150 4.71 -12.95 10.58
C LEU A 150 3.74 -11.82 10.98
N ILE A 151 3.16 -11.91 12.18
CA ILE A 151 2.25 -10.88 12.68
C ILE A 151 3.02 -9.59 12.96
N GLU A 152 4.01 -9.62 13.84
CA GLU A 152 4.68 -8.44 14.38
C GLU A 152 5.55 -7.70 13.37
N ASP A 153 6.35 -8.43 12.58
CA ASP A 153 7.33 -7.84 11.68
C ASP A 153 6.78 -7.57 10.28
N VAL A 154 5.69 -8.23 9.87
CA VAL A 154 5.13 -8.12 8.51
C VAL A 154 3.72 -7.55 8.50
N LEU A 155 2.77 -8.17 9.19
CA LEU A 155 1.37 -7.76 9.11
C LEU A 155 1.08 -6.45 9.85
N LEU A 156 1.63 -6.25 11.06
CA LEU A 156 1.40 -5.00 11.80
C LEU A 156 1.92 -3.77 11.03
N PRO A 157 3.17 -3.76 10.50
CA PRO A 157 3.65 -2.63 9.70
C PRO A 157 2.84 -2.45 8.42
N LEU A 158 2.46 -3.55 7.77
CA LEU A 158 1.65 -3.51 6.55
C LEU A 158 0.29 -2.85 6.76
N PHE A 159 -0.48 -3.33 7.73
CA PHE A 159 -1.80 -2.78 8.00
C PHE A 159 -1.73 -1.33 8.51
N ARG A 160 -0.69 -0.94 9.26
CA ARG A 160 -0.48 0.48 9.63
C ARG A 160 -0.30 1.34 8.40
N GLN A 161 0.51 0.90 7.45
CA GLN A 161 0.76 1.61 6.19
C GLN A 161 -0.49 1.69 5.31
N LEU A 162 -1.37 0.69 5.38
CA LEU A 162 -2.69 0.70 4.73
C LEU A 162 -3.74 1.54 5.47
N GLY A 163 -3.38 2.26 6.53
CA GLY A 163 -4.27 3.18 7.25
C GLY A 163 -5.12 2.52 8.35
N PHE A 164 -4.83 1.29 8.75
CA PHE A 164 -5.47 0.68 9.92
C PHE A 164 -4.87 1.19 11.22
N HIS A 165 -5.73 1.36 12.22
CA HIS A 165 -5.40 1.91 13.53
C HIS A 165 -5.60 0.86 14.63
N ARG A 166 -4.99 1.10 15.80
CA ARG A 166 -5.12 0.25 17.01
C ARG A 166 -4.81 -1.23 16.79
N ILE A 167 -3.81 -1.50 15.97
CA ILE A 167 -3.40 -2.86 15.67
C ILE A 167 -2.74 -3.48 16.92
N THR A 168 -3.53 -4.29 17.63
CA THR A 168 -3.15 -4.87 18.92
C THR A 168 -3.03 -6.37 18.75
N ALA A 169 -1.82 -6.89 18.87
CA ALA A 169 -1.59 -8.33 18.96
C ALA A 169 -2.14 -8.83 20.30
N ALA A 170 -2.90 -9.92 20.26
CA ALA A 170 -3.41 -10.57 21.47
C ALA A 170 -2.20 -11.14 22.24
N GLY A 171 -1.91 -10.56 23.41
CA GLY A 171 -0.65 -10.79 24.11
C GLY A 171 -0.61 -12.11 24.88
N HIS A 172 0.53 -12.80 24.79
CA HIS A 172 0.90 -14.06 25.45
C HIS A 172 0.69 -14.19 26.98
N LYS A 173 0.20 -13.16 27.69
CA LYS A 173 -0.04 -13.21 29.14
C LYS A 173 -1.45 -13.64 29.52
N ASP A 174 -2.45 -13.44 28.66
CA ASP A 174 -3.86 -13.76 28.97
C ASP A 174 -4.52 -14.60 27.87
N LYS A 175 -3.96 -15.78 27.62
CA LYS A 175 -4.48 -16.82 26.68
C LYS A 175 -5.96 -17.20 26.89
N ALA A 176 -6.57 -16.83 28.02
CA ALA A 176 -7.96 -17.12 28.33
C ALA A 176 -8.96 -16.10 27.71
N LEU A 177 -8.48 -14.98 27.17
CA LEU A 177 -9.30 -13.92 26.53
C LEU A 177 -9.10 -13.85 25.01
N GLU A 178 -8.30 -14.76 24.45
CA GLU A 178 -8.01 -14.86 23.02
C GLU A 178 -9.13 -15.64 22.32
N TYR A 179 -10.24 -14.96 22.02
CA TYR A 179 -11.40 -15.53 21.32
C TYR A 179 -11.13 -15.81 19.83
N GLY A 180 -10.06 -16.52 19.51
CA GLY A 180 -9.66 -16.89 18.14
C GLY A 180 -9.29 -15.69 17.26
N LYS A 181 -8.69 -14.66 17.86
CA LYS A 181 -8.16 -13.48 17.15
C LYS A 181 -6.69 -13.33 17.52
N ASP A 182 -5.83 -13.32 16.53
CA ASP A 182 -4.40 -13.03 16.77
C ASP A 182 -4.21 -11.51 16.90
N VAL A 183 -4.98 -10.75 16.12
CA VAL A 183 -4.95 -9.29 16.10
C VAL A 183 -6.36 -8.75 15.90
N TRP A 184 -6.64 -7.58 16.46
CA TRP A 184 -7.75 -6.74 16.03
C TRP A 184 -7.26 -5.35 15.67
N MET A 185 -7.99 -4.69 14.78
CA MET A 185 -7.68 -3.35 14.28
C MET A 185 -8.96 -2.64 13.85
N LYS A 186 -8.85 -1.34 13.56
CA LYS A 186 -9.97 -0.55 13.07
C LYS A 186 -9.60 0.33 11.88
N TYR A 187 -10.57 0.59 11.02
CA TYR A 187 -10.43 1.47 9.86
C TYR A 187 -11.51 2.55 9.93
N THR A 188 -11.10 3.81 9.80
CA THR A 188 -12.04 4.94 9.83
C THR A 188 -12.36 5.34 8.41
N LEU A 189 -13.63 5.22 8.03
CA LEU A 189 -14.13 5.66 6.73
C LEU A 189 -14.05 7.20 6.63
N PRO A 190 -14.04 7.78 5.41
CA PRO A 190 -14.07 9.24 5.22
C PRO A 190 -15.27 9.90 5.90
N THR A 191 -16.36 9.16 6.10
CA THR A 191 -17.57 9.59 6.84
C THR A 191 -17.42 9.52 8.36
N LEU A 192 -16.22 9.24 8.89
CA LEU A 192 -15.88 9.04 10.31
C LEU A 192 -16.50 7.81 10.98
N HIS A 193 -17.19 6.96 10.23
CA HIS A 193 -17.65 5.67 10.73
C HIS A 193 -16.46 4.72 10.86
N VAL A 194 -16.44 3.95 11.95
CA VAL A 194 -15.35 3.02 12.26
C VAL A 194 -15.80 1.60 11.92
N LEU A 195 -14.98 0.90 11.16
CA LEU A 195 -15.11 -0.53 10.92
C LEU A 195 -14.07 -1.28 11.74
N TYR A 196 -14.49 -2.35 12.40
CA TYR A 196 -13.64 -3.21 13.23
C TYR A 196 -13.28 -4.50 12.50
N PHE A 197 -12.00 -4.84 12.54
CA PHE A 197 -11.45 -6.01 11.86
C PHE A 197 -10.77 -6.93 12.86
N GLY A 198 -11.01 -8.23 12.71
CA GLY A 198 -10.19 -9.27 13.34
C GLY A 198 -9.27 -9.92 12.30
N ILE A 199 -8.10 -10.38 12.74
CA ILE A 199 -7.16 -11.13 11.89
C ILE A 199 -6.90 -12.48 12.55
N GLN A 200 -6.98 -13.53 11.75
CA GLN A 200 -6.41 -14.83 12.04
C GLN A 200 -5.31 -15.09 11.01
N ALA A 201 -4.07 -15.17 11.47
CA ALA A 201 -2.91 -15.47 10.67
C ALA A 201 -2.48 -16.94 10.86
N LYS A 202 -1.95 -17.54 9.80
CA LYS A 202 -1.27 -18.84 9.86
C LYS A 202 -0.01 -18.81 9.02
N LYS A 203 1.10 -19.33 9.54
CA LYS A 203 2.35 -19.41 8.73
C LYS A 203 2.19 -20.29 7.48
N GLY A 204 1.48 -21.41 7.60
CA GLY A 204 1.46 -22.47 6.60
C GLY A 204 0.45 -22.29 5.45
N LYS A 205 0.47 -23.26 4.53
CA LYS A 205 -0.53 -23.42 3.47
C LYS A 205 -1.89 -23.83 4.06
N LEU A 206 -2.96 -23.26 3.51
CA LEU A 206 -4.34 -23.61 3.85
C LEU A 206 -5.00 -24.41 2.72
N ASP A 207 -5.20 -25.70 2.95
CA ASP A 207 -5.79 -26.62 1.99
C ASP A 207 -6.85 -27.53 2.62
N ALA A 208 -7.77 -28.03 1.80
CA ALA A 208 -8.91 -28.83 2.25
C ALA A 208 -8.85 -30.25 1.66
N SER A 209 -7.67 -30.88 1.65
CA SER A 209 -7.45 -32.23 1.12
C SER A 209 -7.18 -33.26 2.24
N GLY A 210 -8.17 -34.11 2.53
CA GLY A 210 -8.05 -35.23 3.49
C GLY A 210 -7.62 -34.81 4.90
N ILE A 211 -6.31 -34.89 5.20
CA ILE A 211 -5.69 -34.56 6.49
C ILE A 211 -5.72 -33.05 6.78
N SER A 212 -5.64 -32.20 5.77
CA SER A 212 -5.58 -30.73 5.93
C SER A 212 -6.94 -30.08 6.22
N THR A 213 -8.03 -30.84 6.14
CA THR A 213 -9.37 -30.38 6.57
C THR A 213 -9.41 -29.95 8.03
N ARG A 214 -8.51 -30.47 8.89
CA ARG A 214 -8.36 -30.03 10.28
C ARG A 214 -7.93 -28.56 10.38
N ASN A 215 -6.98 -28.12 9.57
CA ASN A 215 -6.48 -26.74 9.58
C ASN A 215 -7.59 -25.75 9.19
N VAL A 216 -8.36 -26.10 8.15
CA VAL A 216 -9.46 -25.25 7.66
C VAL A 216 -10.64 -25.25 8.63
N ALA A 217 -10.91 -26.38 9.30
CA ALA A 217 -11.94 -26.46 10.34
C ALA A 217 -11.58 -25.66 11.59
N GLU A 218 -10.30 -25.65 11.98
CA GLU A 218 -9.78 -24.80 13.07
C GLU A 218 -9.99 -23.32 12.76
N ILE A 219 -9.58 -22.88 11.56
CA ILE A 219 -9.76 -21.49 11.11
C ILE A 219 -11.24 -21.11 11.03
N TYR A 220 -12.11 -22.01 10.55
CA TYR A 220 -13.55 -21.76 10.54
C TYR A 220 -14.11 -21.57 11.96
N THR A 221 -13.62 -22.35 12.93
CA THR A 221 -14.03 -22.23 14.33
C THR A 221 -13.54 -20.90 14.91
N GLN A 222 -12.28 -20.54 14.69
CA GLN A 222 -11.70 -19.25 15.09
C GLN A 222 -12.43 -18.07 14.46
N LEU A 223 -12.73 -18.14 13.17
CA LEU A 223 -13.52 -17.14 12.46
C LEU A 223 -14.91 -16.97 13.07
N THR A 224 -15.60 -18.06 13.39
CA THR A 224 -16.93 -18.02 13.99
C THR A 224 -16.89 -17.37 15.37
N MET A 225 -15.85 -17.67 16.16
CA MET A 225 -15.61 -17.00 17.45
C MET A 225 -15.31 -15.51 17.24
N MET A 226 -14.45 -15.18 16.27
CA MET A 226 -14.03 -13.81 15.98
C MET A 226 -15.21 -12.90 15.64
N LEU A 227 -16.11 -13.35 14.77
CA LEU A 227 -17.32 -12.62 14.38
C LEU A 227 -18.39 -12.60 15.47
N GLY A 228 -18.41 -13.59 16.37
CA GLY A 228 -19.38 -13.70 17.46
C GLY A 228 -19.01 -12.96 18.74
N HIS A 229 -17.75 -12.59 18.93
CA HIS A 229 -17.26 -11.99 20.17
C HIS A 229 -16.99 -10.49 20.06
N GLU A 230 -17.51 -9.77 21.05
CA GLU A 230 -17.26 -8.35 21.24
C GLU A 230 -15.81 -8.07 21.66
N ILE A 231 -15.26 -6.98 21.13
CA ILE A 231 -14.00 -6.37 21.53
C ILE A 231 -14.29 -5.09 22.29
N PHE A 232 -13.45 -4.76 23.28
CA PHE A 232 -13.56 -3.51 24.02
C PHE A 232 -12.71 -2.44 23.35
N ASP A 233 -13.34 -1.36 22.88
CA ASP A 233 -12.64 -0.18 22.36
C ASP A 233 -12.47 0.86 23.48
N PRO A 234 -11.24 1.10 23.97
CA PRO A 234 -10.98 2.05 25.05
C PRO A 234 -11.20 3.51 24.62
N GLU A 235 -11.18 3.83 23.33
CA GLU A 235 -11.38 5.22 22.87
C GLU A 235 -12.84 5.63 22.94
N THR A 236 -13.75 4.73 22.60
CA THR A 236 -15.19 4.95 22.70
C THR A 236 -15.79 4.43 24.00
N ASN A 237 -14.99 3.72 24.81
CA ASN A 237 -15.37 3.05 26.05
C ASN A 237 -16.61 2.14 25.86
N ARG A 238 -16.62 1.39 24.75
CA ARG A 238 -17.74 0.52 24.36
C ARG A 238 -17.25 -0.86 23.95
N ARG A 239 -18.12 -1.84 24.11
CA ARG A 239 -17.96 -3.16 23.50
C ARG A 239 -18.59 -3.13 22.12
N VAL A 240 -17.84 -3.59 21.13
CA VAL A 240 -18.21 -3.55 19.71
C VAL A 240 -17.98 -4.93 19.09
N LEU A 241 -18.82 -5.31 18.13
CA LEU A 241 -18.60 -6.52 17.37
C LEU A 241 -17.55 -6.28 16.28
N VAL A 242 -16.93 -7.36 15.82
CA VAL A 242 -16.08 -7.32 14.63
C VAL A 242 -16.97 -7.27 13.40
N ASP A 243 -16.77 -6.28 12.54
CA ASP A 243 -17.52 -6.14 11.29
C ASP A 243 -16.98 -7.10 10.22
N HIS A 244 -15.65 -7.25 10.14
CA HIS A 244 -14.98 -8.03 9.11
C HIS A 244 -13.80 -8.84 9.66
N ALA A 245 -13.49 -9.97 9.02
CA ALA A 245 -12.42 -10.85 9.42
C ALA A 245 -11.44 -11.10 8.26
N PHE A 246 -10.15 -10.94 8.53
CA PHE A 246 -9.08 -11.34 7.64
C PHE A 246 -8.57 -12.73 8.01
N ILE A 247 -8.54 -13.63 7.03
CA ILE A 247 -7.81 -14.89 7.11
C ILE A 247 -6.53 -14.70 6.32
N VAL A 248 -5.41 -14.68 7.02
CA VAL A 248 -4.09 -14.44 6.46
C VAL A 248 -3.27 -15.72 6.49
N ALA A 249 -2.62 -16.06 5.37
CA ALA A 249 -1.69 -17.19 5.32
C ALA A 249 -0.32 -16.74 4.80
N GLY A 250 0.74 -17.12 5.50
CA GLY A 250 2.12 -17.03 5.00
C GLY A 250 2.41 -18.02 3.86
N GLY A 251 1.51 -18.96 3.61
CA GLY A 251 1.49 -19.86 2.46
C GLY A 251 0.31 -19.57 1.51
N GLU A 252 0.06 -20.52 0.60
CA GLU A 252 -1.06 -20.45 -0.34
C GLU A 252 -2.39 -20.74 0.37
N ILE A 253 -3.44 -19.96 0.07
CA ILE A 253 -4.82 -20.31 0.44
C ILE A 253 -5.51 -20.90 -0.79
N THR A 254 -5.61 -22.23 -0.82
CA THR A 254 -6.15 -22.94 -1.99
C THR A 254 -7.61 -22.59 -2.28
N LYS A 255 -8.00 -22.67 -3.55
CA LYS A 255 -9.41 -22.50 -3.97
C LYS A 255 -10.37 -23.43 -3.22
N GLN A 256 -9.92 -24.66 -2.92
CA GLN A 256 -10.71 -25.62 -2.16
C GLN A 256 -10.95 -25.16 -0.72
N ALA A 257 -9.93 -24.62 -0.04
CA ALA A 257 -10.08 -24.07 1.31
C ALA A 257 -11.03 -22.85 1.32
N ARG A 258 -10.87 -21.92 0.37
CA ARG A 258 -11.76 -20.75 0.22
C ARG A 258 -13.22 -21.18 0.02
N ASN A 259 -13.46 -22.17 -0.85
CA ASN A 259 -14.78 -22.72 -1.09
C ASN A 259 -15.34 -23.48 0.13
N TRP A 260 -14.52 -24.24 0.83
CA TRP A 260 -14.94 -24.99 2.02
C TRP A 260 -15.42 -24.05 3.12
N ILE A 261 -14.65 -23.00 3.43
CA ILE A 261 -15.04 -21.97 4.41
C ILE A 261 -16.29 -21.25 3.93
N GLY A 262 -16.32 -20.80 2.67
CA GLY A 262 -17.44 -20.07 2.09
C GLY A 262 -18.75 -20.85 2.00
N ASN A 263 -18.70 -22.19 1.95
CA ASN A 263 -19.89 -23.05 1.93
C ASN A 263 -20.40 -23.39 3.34
N LYS A 264 -19.55 -23.26 4.37
CA LYS A 264 -19.93 -23.48 5.77
C LYS A 264 -20.51 -22.23 6.42
N LEU A 265 -20.15 -21.05 5.93
CA LEU A 265 -20.70 -19.77 6.34
C LEU A 265 -22.03 -19.49 5.64
N ASP A 266 -22.93 -18.81 6.34
CA ASP A 266 -24.11 -18.21 5.73
C ASP A 266 -23.75 -16.99 4.87
N ALA A 267 -24.65 -16.59 3.98
CA ALA A 267 -24.39 -15.55 2.99
C ALA A 267 -23.95 -14.20 3.61
N SER A 268 -24.49 -13.86 4.78
CA SER A 268 -24.13 -12.63 5.50
C SER A 268 -22.69 -12.69 6.02
N LYS A 269 -22.34 -13.74 6.77
CA LYS A 269 -20.97 -13.91 7.29
C LYS A 269 -19.94 -14.07 6.17
N ARG A 270 -20.30 -14.69 5.05
CA ARG A 270 -19.39 -14.82 3.91
C ARG A 270 -18.92 -13.46 3.36
N SER A 271 -19.79 -12.46 3.36
CA SER A 271 -19.43 -11.09 2.91
C SER A 271 -18.46 -10.37 3.86
N GLN A 272 -18.35 -10.83 5.10
CA GLN A 272 -17.49 -10.25 6.13
C GLN A 272 -16.06 -10.82 6.10
N VAL A 273 -15.81 -11.88 5.33
CA VAL A 273 -14.51 -12.58 5.32
C VAL A 273 -13.67 -12.17 4.13
N MET A 274 -12.44 -11.75 4.42
CA MET A 274 -11.41 -11.42 3.43
C MET A 274 -10.26 -12.42 3.58
N PHE A 275 -9.67 -12.81 2.46
CA PHE A 275 -8.56 -13.76 2.43
C PHE A 275 -7.33 -13.05 1.87
N MET A 276 -6.20 -13.23 2.53
CA MET A 276 -4.91 -12.69 2.11
C MET A 276 -3.88 -13.80 2.17
N ASP A 277 -3.37 -14.21 1.02
CA ASP A 277 -2.34 -15.24 0.95
C ASP A 277 -0.93 -14.64 0.83
N ARG A 278 0.07 -15.52 0.72
CA ARG A 278 1.47 -15.12 0.63
C ARG A 278 1.72 -14.11 -0.50
N ASP A 279 1.15 -14.32 -1.68
CA ASP A 279 1.41 -13.45 -2.82
C ASP A 279 0.77 -12.07 -2.60
N ASP A 280 -0.42 -12.03 -1.99
CA ASP A 280 -1.06 -10.77 -1.59
C ASP A 280 -0.16 -9.96 -0.63
N ILE A 281 0.39 -10.61 0.40
CA ILE A 281 1.32 -9.97 1.37
C ILE A 281 2.56 -9.44 0.65
N LEU A 282 3.20 -10.26 -0.18
CA LEU A 282 4.42 -9.89 -0.90
C LEU A 282 4.18 -8.69 -1.81
N ASN A 283 3.10 -8.71 -2.58
CA ASN A 283 2.78 -7.65 -3.53
C ASN A 283 2.47 -6.34 -2.79
N LEU A 284 1.66 -6.40 -1.74
CA LEU A 284 1.34 -5.22 -0.94
C LEU A 284 2.59 -4.65 -0.24
N PHE A 285 3.47 -5.49 0.29
CA PHE A 285 4.68 -5.03 0.98
C PHE A 285 5.64 -4.30 0.04
N VAL A 286 5.79 -4.82 -1.18
CA VAL A 286 6.63 -4.21 -2.24
C VAL A 286 6.03 -2.88 -2.68
N VAL A 287 4.73 -2.87 -2.97
CA VAL A 287 4.04 -1.70 -3.53
C VAL A 287 3.81 -0.58 -2.52
N THR A 288 3.74 -0.91 -1.22
CA THR A 288 3.68 0.09 -0.15
C THR A 288 5.06 0.60 0.29
N ASN A 289 6.13 0.11 -0.35
CA ASN A 289 7.53 0.46 -0.11
C ASN A 289 7.93 0.39 1.38
N LEU A 290 7.43 -0.63 2.07
CA LEU A 290 7.74 -0.84 3.48
C LEU A 290 9.21 -1.24 3.68
N PRO A 291 9.84 -0.81 4.78
CA PRO A 291 11.17 -1.31 5.13
C PRO A 291 11.08 -2.81 5.38
N LEU A 292 12.01 -3.57 4.80
CA LEU A 292 12.08 -5.00 5.03
C LEU A 292 12.30 -5.29 6.52
N PRO A 293 11.74 -6.39 7.07
CA PRO A 293 12.05 -6.83 8.42
C PRO A 293 13.56 -6.93 8.63
N ASN A 294 14.05 -6.62 9.84
CA ASN A 294 15.50 -6.67 10.14
C ASN A 294 16.09 -8.05 9.81
N GLY A 295 15.32 -9.11 10.05
CA GLY A 295 15.71 -10.47 9.72
C GLY A 295 15.72 -10.79 8.24
N ALA A 296 15.18 -9.95 7.35
CA ALA A 296 15.11 -10.14 5.89
C ALA A 296 16.27 -9.48 5.13
N LEU A 297 16.98 -8.54 5.76
CA LEU A 297 18.14 -7.89 5.19
C LEU A 297 19.33 -8.87 5.06
N PRO A 298 20.17 -8.74 4.02
CA PRO A 298 21.41 -9.52 3.95
C PRO A 298 22.28 -9.22 5.17
N PRO A 299 23.05 -10.20 5.68
CA PRO A 299 23.95 -9.96 6.80
C PRO A 299 24.91 -8.84 6.41
N THR A 300 24.92 -7.76 7.19
CA THR A 300 25.91 -6.69 7.03
C THR A 300 27.28 -7.32 7.16
N SER A 301 28.09 -7.27 6.10
CA SER A 301 29.50 -7.60 6.18
C SER A 301 30.12 -6.64 7.20
N SER A 302 30.44 -7.16 8.38
CA SER A 302 31.26 -6.47 9.37
C SER A 302 32.63 -6.21 8.75
N TRP A 303 32.81 -5.02 8.18
CA TRP A 303 34.14 -4.58 7.77
C TRP A 303 34.98 -4.41 9.04
N ASN A 304 36.07 -5.19 9.10
CA ASN A 304 37.10 -5.22 10.14
C ASN A 304 37.43 -3.82 10.66
N VAL A 305 37.19 -3.61 11.96
CA VAL A 305 37.86 -2.56 12.74
C VAL A 305 38.89 -3.25 13.65
N GLU A 306 39.78 -4.02 13.05
CA GLU A 306 40.99 -4.54 13.69
C GLU A 306 42.10 -4.54 12.63
N ASP A 307 42.62 -3.34 12.32
CA ASP A 307 44.03 -3.13 11.92
C ASP A 307 44.26 -1.63 11.72
N VAL A 308 44.29 -0.89 12.83
CA VAL A 308 45.14 0.30 12.93
C VAL A 308 45.90 0.17 14.23
N SER A 309 46.96 -0.62 14.19
CA SER A 309 48.02 -0.56 15.21
C SER A 309 48.79 0.75 15.04
N PHE A 310 48.92 1.47 16.16
CA PHE A 310 49.68 2.71 16.36
C PHE A 310 51.11 2.69 15.82
#